data_AF-A0A1M4U6Y7-F1
#
_entry.id   AF-A0A1M4U6Y7-F1
#
_cell.length_a   1.000
_cell.length_b   1.000
_cell.length_c   1.000
_cell.angle_alpha   90.00
_cell.angle_beta   90.00
_cell.angle_gamma   90.00
#
_symmetry.space_group_name_H-M   'P 1'
#
loop_
_entity.id
_entity.type
_entity.pdbx_description
1 polymer ?
#
loop_
_entity_poly.entity_id
_entity_poly.type
_entity_poly.pdbx_seq_one_letter_code
_entity_poly.pdbx_strand_id
1 'polypeptide(L)'
;MTGMENIHNYIQSKWREGKLPGIDCLLFADGNVVMANAYGIEDPNTHTKEFRWSAICDTTIGSLEKYEPDIWTDIDIFHGAVSYGEGKIVFGDGCMGNEGFVASTDKNGDLNWGMFFTFSNPVYSAVIKDHTLICTTELGTEISIQLDDLTQVSIDITNMHKFRRN
;
A
#
# COMPACT_ATOMS: atom_id res chain seq x y z
N MET A 1 23.31 -3.34 21.72
CA MET A 1 22.44 -2.84 20.64
C MET A 1 21.02 -3.23 21.00
N THR A 2 20.18 -2.23 21.26
CA THR A 2 18.80 -2.40 21.75
C THR A 2 17.91 -2.92 20.62
N GLY A 3 16.96 -3.81 20.92
CA GLY A 3 16.15 -4.54 19.92
C GLY A 3 15.44 -3.68 18.85
N MET A 4 15.21 -2.39 19.11
CA MET A 4 14.60 -1.45 18.15
C MET A 4 15.54 -1.04 16.98
N GLU A 5 16.84 -0.91 17.22
CA GLU A 5 17.80 -0.61 16.14
C GLU A 5 17.94 -1.83 15.20
N ASN A 6 17.69 -3.02 15.73
CA ASN A 6 17.70 -4.25 14.96
C ASN A 6 16.47 -4.37 14.05
N ILE A 7 15.28 -4.03 14.54
CA ILE A 7 14.05 -4.16 13.73
C ILE A 7 14.02 -3.16 12.57
N HIS A 8 14.44 -1.91 12.80
CA HIS A 8 14.51 -0.92 11.73
C HIS A 8 15.43 -1.39 10.59
N ASN A 9 16.64 -1.82 10.93
CA ASN A 9 17.58 -2.33 9.94
C ASN A 9 17.05 -3.58 9.20
N TYR A 10 16.30 -4.43 9.88
CA TYR A 10 15.64 -5.59 9.27
C TYR A 10 14.55 -5.18 8.26
N ILE A 11 13.70 -4.20 8.61
CA ILE A 11 12.72 -3.66 7.67
C ILE A 11 13.42 -3.05 6.45
N GLN A 12 14.48 -2.27 6.67
CA GLN A 12 15.23 -1.68 5.57
C GLN A 12 15.93 -2.73 4.69
N SER A 13 16.40 -3.85 5.25
CA SER A 13 16.96 -4.92 4.43
C SER A 13 15.89 -5.56 3.54
N LYS A 14 14.69 -5.81 4.07
CA LYS A 14 13.56 -6.35 3.29
C LYS A 14 13.11 -5.38 2.20
N TRP A 15 13.01 -4.10 2.52
CA TRP A 15 12.69 -3.08 1.53
C TRP A 15 13.71 -3.04 0.38
N ARG A 16 15.02 -3.09 0.69
CA ARG A 16 16.09 -3.10 -0.33
C ARG A 16 16.12 -4.38 -1.17
N GLU A 17 15.60 -5.48 -0.64
CA GLU A 17 15.35 -6.71 -1.39
C GLU A 17 14.12 -6.60 -2.32
N GLY A 18 13.38 -5.49 -2.28
CA GLY A 18 12.15 -5.31 -3.03
C GLY A 18 10.98 -6.05 -2.40
N LYS A 19 10.83 -5.98 -1.07
CA LYS A 19 9.78 -6.72 -0.35
C LYS A 19 8.94 -5.86 0.58
N LEU A 20 7.67 -6.23 0.67
CA LEU A 20 6.71 -5.78 1.69
C LEU A 20 5.91 -6.97 2.23
N PRO A 21 5.20 -6.85 3.37
CA PRO A 21 4.27 -7.88 3.80
C PRO A 21 3.12 -8.04 2.78
N GLY A 22 2.91 -9.26 2.30
CA GLY A 22 1.88 -9.63 1.31
C GLY A 22 0.48 -9.75 1.90
N ILE A 23 0.08 -8.78 2.72
CA ILE A 23 -1.22 -8.73 3.41
C ILE A 23 -1.73 -7.29 3.42
N ASP A 24 -3.05 -7.09 3.52
CA ASP A 24 -3.64 -5.75 3.62
C ASP A 24 -3.19 -5.07 4.91
N CYS A 25 -2.21 -4.18 4.81
CA CYS A 25 -1.60 -3.53 5.95
C CYS A 25 -0.88 -2.23 5.59
N LEU A 26 -0.56 -1.46 6.63
CA LEU A 26 0.39 -0.36 6.62
C LEU A 26 1.57 -0.75 7.52
N LEU A 27 2.75 -0.90 6.95
CA LEU A 27 4.02 -1.16 7.64
C LEU A 27 4.80 0.15 7.81
N PHE A 28 5.32 0.39 9.01
CA PHE A 28 6.25 1.47 9.30
C PHE A 28 7.70 0.98 9.37
N ALA A 29 8.64 1.89 9.12
CA ALA A 29 10.07 1.63 9.15
C ALA A 29 10.59 1.10 10.51
N ASP A 30 9.87 1.32 11.59
CA ASP A 30 10.19 0.85 12.94
C ASP A 30 9.62 -0.55 13.24
N GLY A 31 8.96 -1.17 12.27
CA GLY A 31 8.35 -2.49 12.40
C GLY A 31 6.95 -2.51 13.00
N ASN A 32 6.36 -1.35 13.33
CA ASN A 32 4.95 -1.25 13.63
C ASN A 32 4.11 -1.53 12.38
N VAL A 33 2.99 -2.21 12.56
CA VAL A 33 2.08 -2.58 11.48
C VAL A 33 0.66 -2.25 11.89
N VAL A 34 -0.08 -1.54 11.04
CA VAL A 34 -1.54 -1.46 11.14
C VAL A 34 -2.10 -2.51 10.20
N MET A 35 -2.75 -3.53 10.77
CA MET A 35 -3.50 -4.50 9.99
C MET A 35 -4.76 -3.84 9.46
N ALA A 36 -5.17 -4.22 8.26
CA ALA A 36 -6.41 -3.76 7.68
C ALA A 36 -7.28 -4.92 7.21
N ASN A 37 -8.57 -4.64 7.15
CA ASN A 37 -9.52 -5.46 6.44
C ASN A 37 -9.90 -4.75 5.14
N ALA A 38 -9.69 -5.43 4.02
CA ALA A 38 -10.07 -4.96 2.70
C ALA A 38 -11.13 -5.88 2.09
N TYR A 39 -12.26 -5.32 1.67
CA TYR A 39 -13.36 -6.12 1.14
C TYR A 39 -14.24 -5.33 0.17
N GLY A 40 -14.82 -6.06 -0.78
CA GLY A 40 -15.84 -5.56 -1.70
C GLY A 40 -17.25 -5.85 -1.18
N ILE A 41 -18.16 -4.90 -1.34
CA ILE A 41 -19.60 -5.06 -1.13
C ILE A 41 -20.27 -4.90 -2.48
N GLU A 42 -21.17 -5.81 -2.85
CA GLU A 42 -22.03 -5.67 -4.03
C GLU A 42 -23.48 -5.51 -3.57
N ASP A 43 -24.14 -4.44 -4.02
CA ASP A 43 -25.58 -4.29 -3.83
C ASP A 43 -26.31 -5.31 -4.73
N PRO A 44 -27.11 -6.23 -4.18
CA PRO A 44 -27.74 -7.29 -4.95
C PRO A 44 -28.83 -6.80 -5.91
N ASN A 45 -29.35 -5.59 -5.73
CA ASN A 45 -30.41 -5.01 -6.56
C ASN A 45 -29.85 -4.17 -7.70
N THR A 46 -28.76 -3.44 -7.45
CA THR A 46 -28.17 -2.51 -8.43
C THR A 46 -26.90 -3.05 -9.08
N HIS A 47 -26.32 -4.12 -8.52
CA HIS A 47 -25.00 -4.67 -8.88
C HIS A 47 -23.86 -3.65 -8.78
N THR A 48 -24.05 -2.57 -8.02
CA THR A 48 -22.97 -1.61 -7.74
C THR A 48 -21.99 -2.22 -6.76
N LYS A 49 -20.71 -2.14 -7.08
CA LYS A 49 -19.61 -2.58 -6.21
C LYS A 49 -19.03 -1.39 -5.45
N GLU A 50 -18.79 -1.58 -4.17
CA GLU A 50 -18.01 -0.70 -3.31
C GLU A 50 -16.80 -1.49 -2.81
N PHE A 51 -15.62 -0.88 -2.72
CA PHE A 51 -14.49 -1.46 -2.01
C PHE A 51 -14.22 -0.63 -0.76
N ARG A 52 -13.76 -1.32 0.30
CA ARG A 52 -13.42 -0.68 1.57
C ARG A 52 -12.07 -1.20 2.02
N TRP A 53 -11.30 -0.31 2.62
CA TRP A 53 -10.11 -0.62 3.39
C TRP A 53 -10.26 0.06 4.73
N SER A 54 -10.03 -0.68 5.81
CA SER A 54 -10.21 -0.15 7.16
C SER A 54 -9.18 -0.76 8.09
N ALA A 55 -8.48 0.09 8.84
CA ALA A 55 -7.60 -0.34 9.92
C ALA A 55 -8.39 -1.15 10.95
N ILE A 56 -7.87 -2.30 11.36
CA ILE A 56 -8.52 -3.20 12.33
C ILE A 56 -7.77 -3.28 13.66
N CYS A 57 -6.44 -3.24 13.64
CA CYS A 57 -5.62 -3.25 14.84
C CYS A 57 -4.16 -2.88 14.57
N ASP A 58 -3.49 -2.44 15.63
CA ASP A 58 -2.04 -2.26 15.65
C ASP A 58 -1.35 -3.57 16.07
N THR A 59 -0.23 -3.87 15.43
CA THR A 59 0.64 -5.00 15.73
C THR A 59 2.08 -4.66 15.34
N THR A 60 2.96 -5.66 15.33
CA THR A 60 4.34 -5.53 14.85
C THR A 60 4.66 -6.62 13.85
N ILE A 61 5.65 -6.38 12.99
CA ILE A 61 6.12 -7.39 12.03
C ILE A 61 6.58 -8.67 12.75
N GLY A 62 7.24 -8.56 13.90
CA GLY A 62 7.70 -9.72 14.66
C GLY A 62 6.55 -10.54 15.24
N SER A 63 5.44 -9.90 15.60
CA SER A 63 4.21 -10.59 16.01
C SER A 63 3.59 -11.37 14.85
N LEU A 64 3.65 -10.85 13.62
CA LEU A 64 3.15 -11.52 12.42
C LEU A 64 4.05 -12.71 12.03
N GLU A 65 5.36 -12.49 11.95
CA GLU A 65 6.35 -13.52 11.58
C GLU A 65 6.40 -14.70 12.55
N LYS A 66 5.99 -14.49 13.80
CA LYS A 66 5.81 -15.58 14.78
C LYS A 66 4.82 -16.65 14.29
N TYR A 67 3.81 -16.26 13.53
CA TYR A 67 2.76 -17.15 13.02
C TYR A 67 2.93 -17.46 11.53
N GLU A 68 3.43 -16.51 10.75
CA GLU A 68 3.70 -16.68 9.31
C GLU A 68 5.11 -16.16 8.97
N PRO A 69 6.14 -17.01 9.00
CA PRO A 69 7.52 -16.61 8.70
C PRO A 69 7.75 -16.15 7.24
N ASP A 70 6.87 -16.52 6.31
CA ASP A 70 6.97 -16.18 4.88
C ASP A 70 5.96 -15.10 4.47
N ILE A 71 5.71 -14.15 5.37
CA ILE A 71 4.73 -13.07 5.12
C ILE A 71 5.18 -12.05 4.07
N TRP A 72 6.43 -12.11 3.61
CA TRP A 72 7.00 -11.13 2.69
C TRP A 72 6.74 -11.52 1.24
N THR A 73 6.22 -10.57 0.46
CA THR A 73 6.04 -10.72 -0.99
C THR A 73 7.01 -9.80 -1.74
N ASP A 74 7.42 -10.23 -2.93
CA ASP A 74 8.19 -9.41 -3.85
C ASP A 74 7.28 -8.30 -4.41
N ILE A 75 7.86 -7.10 -4.54
CA ILE A 75 7.21 -5.94 -5.14
C ILE A 75 8.06 -5.41 -6.30
N ASP A 76 7.41 -4.85 -7.30
CA ASP A 76 8.10 -4.26 -8.45
C ASP A 76 7.72 -2.79 -8.61
N ILE A 77 8.74 -1.91 -8.61
CA ILE A 77 8.58 -0.45 -8.75
C ILE A 77 8.79 -0.09 -10.22
N PHE A 78 7.73 -0.13 -11.03
CA PHE A 78 7.84 0.13 -12.47
C PHE A 78 6.90 1.21 -13.01
N HIS A 79 6.01 1.76 -12.17
CA HIS A 79 5.00 2.73 -12.61
C HIS A 79 5.34 4.20 -12.30
N GLY A 80 6.44 4.47 -11.60
CA GLY A 80 6.95 5.82 -11.37
C GLY A 80 7.00 6.20 -9.89
N ALA A 81 7.05 7.51 -9.63
CA ALA A 81 7.12 8.07 -8.30
C ALA A 81 6.57 9.50 -8.26
N VAL A 82 6.13 9.94 -7.08
CA VAL A 82 5.72 11.32 -6.80
C VAL A 82 6.63 11.91 -5.72
N SER A 83 7.12 13.14 -5.89
CA SER A 83 7.92 13.81 -4.85
C SER A 83 7.10 14.03 -3.58
N TYR A 84 7.69 13.76 -2.41
CA TYR A 84 7.04 13.92 -1.11
C TYR A 84 8.06 14.23 -0.02
N GLY A 85 7.95 15.41 0.61
CA GLY A 85 8.94 15.89 1.56
C GLY A 85 10.34 15.97 0.94
N GLU A 86 11.36 15.46 1.64
CA GLU A 86 12.72 15.30 1.08
C GLU A 86 12.89 14.04 0.22
N GLY A 87 11.89 13.17 0.17
CA GLY A 87 11.94 11.89 -0.52
C GLY A 87 10.86 11.77 -1.60
N LYS A 88 10.26 10.57 -1.70
CA LYS A 88 9.27 10.26 -2.73
C LYS A 88 8.31 9.17 -2.27
N ILE A 89 7.17 9.11 -2.93
CA ILE A 89 6.23 7.99 -2.87
C ILE A 89 6.38 7.18 -4.15
N VAL A 90 6.68 5.90 -4.01
CA VAL A 90 6.78 4.92 -5.10
C VAL A 90 5.58 3.96 -5.04
N PHE A 91 5.27 3.32 -6.15
CA PHE A 91 4.09 2.46 -6.27
C PHE A 91 4.27 1.45 -7.40
N GLY A 92 3.49 0.36 -7.35
CA GLY A 92 3.64 -0.73 -8.30
C GLY A 92 2.75 -1.94 -8.02
N ASP A 93 3.22 -3.10 -8.48
CA ASP A 93 2.59 -4.42 -8.33
C ASP A 93 3.19 -5.21 -7.16
N GLY A 94 2.41 -6.15 -6.65
CA GLY A 94 2.92 -7.30 -5.91
C GLY A 94 3.31 -8.44 -6.85
N CYS A 95 3.26 -9.68 -6.36
CA CYS A 95 3.73 -10.87 -7.07
C CYS A 95 2.60 -11.57 -7.86
N MET A 96 1.35 -11.45 -7.41
CA MET A 96 0.24 -12.25 -7.91
C MET A 96 -0.61 -11.56 -8.99
N GLY A 97 -0.30 -10.31 -9.34
CA GLY A 97 -0.95 -9.53 -10.40
C GLY A 97 -2.35 -8.98 -10.06
N ASN A 98 -2.92 -9.36 -8.92
CA ASN A 98 -4.11 -8.73 -8.31
C ASN A 98 -3.73 -7.77 -7.17
N GLU A 99 -2.45 -7.57 -6.95
CA GLU A 99 -1.88 -6.87 -5.81
C GLU A 99 -1.39 -5.49 -6.24
N GLY A 100 -1.22 -4.60 -5.27
CA GLY A 100 -0.58 -3.33 -5.51
C GLY A 100 -0.09 -2.73 -4.21
N PHE A 101 0.84 -1.79 -4.32
CA PHE A 101 1.39 -1.13 -3.15
C PHE A 101 1.72 0.32 -3.43
N VAL A 102 1.84 1.07 -2.34
CA VAL A 102 2.43 2.41 -2.29
C VAL A 102 3.40 2.47 -1.13
N ALA A 103 4.53 3.14 -1.28
CA ALA A 103 5.51 3.28 -0.22
C ALA A 103 6.17 4.66 -0.25
N SER A 104 6.33 5.28 0.91
CA SER A 104 7.11 6.49 1.10
C SER A 104 8.54 6.14 1.44
N THR A 105 9.49 6.80 0.78
CA THR A 105 10.91 6.71 1.08
C THR A 105 11.48 8.08 1.45
N ASP A 106 12.57 8.09 2.20
CA ASP A 106 13.38 9.29 2.40
C ASP A 106 14.23 9.61 1.14
N LYS A 107 15.12 10.60 1.26
CA LYS A 107 16.04 11.01 0.18
C LYS A 107 17.11 9.98 -0.18
N ASN A 108 17.41 9.05 0.72
CA ASN A 108 18.37 7.97 0.52
C ASN A 108 17.69 6.73 -0.09
N GLY A 109 16.36 6.73 -0.18
CA GLY A 109 15.57 5.60 -0.65
C GLY A 109 15.22 4.61 0.47
N ASP A 110 15.48 4.95 1.72
CA ASP A 110 15.09 4.14 2.87
C ASP A 110 13.58 4.30 3.13
N LEU A 111 12.92 3.21 3.52
CA LEU A 111 11.47 3.16 3.74
C LEU A 111 11.10 4.00 4.95
N ASN A 112 10.06 4.85 4.81
CA ASN A 112 9.35 5.47 5.94
C ASN A 112 8.12 4.63 6.32
N TRP A 113 7.32 4.29 5.32
CA TRP A 113 6.15 3.42 5.44
C TRP A 113 5.80 2.80 4.09
N GLY A 114 5.13 1.65 4.12
CA GLY A 114 4.58 0.97 2.94
C GLY A 114 3.18 0.46 3.22
N MET A 115 2.27 0.63 2.27
CA MET A 115 0.91 0.11 2.32
C MET A 115 0.71 -0.88 1.19
N PHE A 116 0.26 -2.09 1.54
CA PHE A 116 0.06 -3.18 0.60
C PHE A 116 -1.44 -3.51 0.49
N PHE A 117 -1.90 -3.79 -0.73
CA PHE A 117 -3.29 -4.09 -1.05
C PHE A 117 -3.36 -5.41 -1.82
N THR A 118 -4.16 -6.36 -1.33
CA THR A 118 -4.31 -7.68 -1.97
C THR A 118 -5.37 -7.70 -3.08
N PHE A 119 -6.08 -6.59 -3.28
CA PHE A 119 -7.25 -6.50 -4.18
C PHE A 119 -7.10 -5.42 -5.26
N SER A 120 -6.10 -4.55 -5.18
CA SER A 120 -6.09 -3.29 -5.94
C SER A 120 -5.80 -3.49 -7.42
N ASN A 121 -5.08 -4.56 -7.78
CA ASN A 121 -4.23 -4.64 -8.97
C ASN A 121 -3.14 -3.54 -8.94
N PRO A 122 -2.16 -3.57 -9.86
CA PRO A 122 -1.03 -2.65 -9.77
C PRO A 122 -1.49 -1.20 -9.70
N VAL A 123 -0.84 -0.43 -8.83
CA VAL A 123 -1.01 1.03 -8.82
C VAL A 123 -0.13 1.58 -9.94
N TYR A 124 -0.74 2.15 -10.99
CA TYR A 124 0.00 2.61 -12.17
C TYR A 124 0.27 4.11 -12.20
N SER A 125 -0.43 4.89 -11.37
CA SER A 125 -0.17 6.32 -11.23
C SER A 125 -0.59 6.82 -9.86
N ALA A 126 0.06 7.89 -9.41
CA ALA A 126 -0.34 8.59 -8.20
C ALA A 126 -0.08 10.09 -8.31
N VAL A 127 -0.88 10.88 -7.59
CA VAL A 127 -0.75 12.33 -7.47
C VAL A 127 -1.04 12.75 -6.04
N ILE A 128 -0.36 13.79 -5.56
CA ILE A 128 -0.65 14.39 -4.26
C ILE A 128 -1.42 15.68 -4.48
N LYS A 129 -2.57 15.82 -3.82
CA LYS A 129 -3.40 17.04 -3.80
C LYS A 129 -3.90 17.28 -2.38
N ASP A 130 -3.71 18.48 -1.86
CA ASP A 130 -4.24 18.89 -0.55
C ASP A 130 -4.00 17.85 0.56
N HIS A 131 -2.74 17.39 0.69
CA HIS A 131 -2.31 16.36 1.65
C HIS A 131 -2.95 14.97 1.46
N THR A 132 -3.63 14.73 0.36
CA THR A 132 -4.15 13.41 -0.02
C THR A 132 -3.28 12.82 -1.13
N LEU A 133 -2.79 11.60 -0.94
CA LEU A 133 -2.24 10.78 -2.00
C LEU A 133 -3.38 10.06 -2.72
N ILE A 134 -3.54 10.34 -4.01
CA ILE A 134 -4.56 9.76 -4.86
C ILE A 134 -3.86 8.81 -5.83
N CYS A 135 -4.13 7.52 -5.69
CA CYS A 135 -3.55 6.45 -6.48
C CYS A 135 -4.59 5.88 -7.45
N THR A 136 -4.21 5.65 -8.70
CA THR A 136 -5.06 4.98 -9.68
C THR A 136 -4.49 3.60 -10.01
N THR A 137 -5.33 2.58 -9.91
CA THR A 137 -4.97 1.19 -10.20
C THR A 137 -5.36 0.79 -11.61
N GLU A 138 -4.78 -0.28 -12.15
CA GLU A 138 -5.08 -0.73 -13.53
C GLU A 138 -6.56 -1.07 -13.76
N LEU A 139 -7.31 -1.36 -12.70
CA LEU A 139 -8.77 -1.56 -12.77
C LEU A 139 -9.58 -0.27 -12.88
N GLY A 140 -8.95 0.90 -12.79
CA GLY A 140 -9.63 2.19 -12.69
C GLY A 140 -10.17 2.48 -11.30
N THR A 141 -9.71 1.75 -10.28
CA THR A 141 -9.99 2.06 -8.88
C THR A 141 -9.11 3.22 -8.45
N GLU A 142 -9.69 4.19 -7.75
CA GLU A 142 -8.97 5.27 -7.10
C GLU A 142 -8.87 4.96 -5.60
N ILE A 143 -7.65 5.00 -5.06
CA ILE A 143 -7.35 4.83 -3.64
C ILE A 143 -6.83 6.17 -3.13
N SER A 144 -7.56 6.80 -2.23
CA SER A 144 -7.19 8.07 -1.61
C SER A 144 -6.71 7.84 -0.18
N ILE A 145 -5.50 8.27 0.13
CA ILE A 145 -4.84 8.09 1.43
C ILE A 145 -4.52 9.46 2.00
N GLN A 146 -5.03 9.77 3.20
CA GLN A 146 -4.67 11.01 3.89
C GLN A 146 -3.23 10.91 4.41
N LEU A 147 -2.37 11.84 4.01
CA LEU A 147 -0.95 11.81 4.39
C LEU A 147 -0.70 12.24 5.84
N ASP A 148 -1.67 12.97 6.43
CA ASP A 148 -1.65 13.37 7.84
C ASP A 148 -2.16 12.27 8.79
N ASP A 149 -2.91 11.29 8.26
CA ASP A 149 -3.35 10.07 8.97
C ASP A 149 -3.50 8.92 7.95
N LEU A 150 -2.45 8.12 7.84
CA LEU A 150 -2.35 7.04 6.86
C LEU A 150 -3.39 5.92 7.05
N THR A 151 -4.15 5.92 8.15
CA THR A 151 -5.24 4.97 8.36
C THR A 151 -6.57 5.43 7.73
N GLN A 152 -6.66 6.69 7.32
CA GLN A 152 -7.81 7.23 6.59
C GLN A 152 -7.65 6.96 5.10
N VAL A 153 -8.24 5.85 4.66
CA VAL A 153 -8.23 5.42 3.26
C VAL A 153 -9.66 5.37 2.72
N SER A 154 -9.89 5.99 1.56
CA SER A 154 -11.13 5.84 0.81
C SER A 154 -10.86 5.23 -0.55
N ILE A 155 -11.83 4.46 -1.05
CA ILE A 155 -11.70 3.74 -2.32
C ILE A 155 -12.93 4.04 -3.17
N ASP A 156 -12.69 4.59 -4.36
CA ASP A 156 -13.73 4.91 -5.33
C ASP A 156 -13.52 4.10 -6.61
N ILE A 157 -14.53 3.35 -7.02
CA ILE A 157 -14.49 2.67 -8.31
C ILE A 157 -14.88 3.66 -9.40
N THR A 158 -13.90 4.13 -10.17
CA THR A 158 -14.22 4.90 -11.36
C THR A 158 -14.64 3.92 -12.45
N ASN A 159 -15.93 3.88 -12.79
CA ASN A 159 -16.41 3.13 -13.95
C ASN A 159 -15.69 3.64 -15.21
N MET A 160 -14.65 2.94 -15.66
CA MET A 160 -13.96 3.20 -16.93
C MET A 160 -14.81 2.72 -18.12
N HIS A 161 -16.04 3.21 -18.24
CA HIS A 161 -16.84 3.13 -19.47
C HIS A 161 -16.65 4.34 -20.40
N LYS A 162 -15.64 5.19 -20.17
CA LYS A 162 -15.43 6.42 -20.97
C LYS A 162 -14.14 6.55 -21.77
N PHE A 163 -13.20 5.59 -21.70
CA PHE A 163 -11.97 5.66 -22.51
C PHE A 163 -11.78 4.48 -23.48
N ARG A 164 -12.87 4.03 -24.11
CA ARG A 164 -12.81 3.30 -25.38
C ARG A 164 -13.50 4.10 -26.48
N ARG A 165 -12.88 5.21 -26.86
CA ARG A 165 -12.98 5.80 -28.20
C ARG A 165 -11.64 6.42 -28.54
N ASN A 166 -10.87 5.69 -29.36
CA ASN A 166 -10.41 6.12 -30.68
C ASN A 166 -9.90 4.89 -31.43
#